data_AF-A0A8K0JS74-F1
#
_entry.id   AF-A0A8K0JS74-F1
#
_cell.length_a   1.000
_cell.length_b   1.000
_cell.length_c   1.000
_cell.angle_alpha   90.00
_cell.angle_beta   90.00
_cell.angle_gamma   90.00
#
_symmetry.space_group_name_H-M   'P 1'
#
loop_
_entity.id
_entity.type
_entity.pdbx_description
1 polymer ?
#
loop_
_entity_poly.entity_id
_entity_poly.type
_entity_poly.pdbx_seq_one_letter_code
_entity_poly.pdbx_strand_id
1 'polypeptide(L)'
;MSFLTRNLFTTTSTRTTQRHLFTTLSRPLSLVRASSLKASSSPCVQRCSCLHTGPVSLLAAKKKKMPPKSKKGEPEKKVLLGRPGNNLKTGIVGVPNVGKSSFFNLLSKTSLSNAANFPYATIDPEEARILVPDPRHDWLCETYKPASRIAAYLTCIDIAGLTAGASTGAGLGNAFLSHVRAVDGIFQMVRAFDDADVIHVEGDVDPTRDMTIIQTELRLKDIEWTEKTIEALKRGMRGSGANSLAEKAKKEELATVEKVLATMKDENKDVRKGVWSSKEVEVINGLQLLTAKPVIYLVNLSERDYIRKKNKWLPKIKAWIDENNPGDLLIPFSVSFEQRLEDMGEEEAREEEKKVGATSALGKITTAGYASLNLIRFFTCGPDEVRAWTIREGTKAPQAAGVIHSDIEKNFICAEVQAYEDLKEYGTEAAVKAAGKLRQQGRTYEVQDADICFFKHNG
;
A
#
# COMPACT_ATOMS: atom_id res chain seq x y z
N MET A 1 -11.63 25.24 -60.87
CA MET A 1 -10.81 26.27 -61.54
C MET A 1 -9.61 26.53 -60.64
N SER A 2 -8.35 26.39 -61.01
CA SER A 2 -7.67 25.94 -62.22
C SER A 2 -6.18 25.94 -61.86
N PHE A 3 -5.46 24.85 -62.16
CA PHE A 3 -4.06 24.79 -62.62
C PHE A 3 -2.95 25.43 -61.72
N LEU A 4 -1.78 24.85 -61.43
CA LEU A 4 -0.84 24.01 -62.18
C LEU A 4 0.25 23.49 -61.20
N THR A 5 0.55 22.17 -61.26
CA THR A 5 1.88 21.50 -61.38
C THR A 5 3.12 22.08 -60.67
N ARG A 6 4.14 21.36 -60.15
CA ARG A 6 4.76 20.02 -60.36
C ARG A 6 5.98 20.01 -59.39
N ASN A 7 6.37 18.97 -58.64
CA ASN A 7 7.18 17.78 -58.99
C ASN A 7 7.43 17.07 -57.63
N LEU A 8 7.00 15.83 -57.33
CA LEU A 8 7.46 14.50 -57.79
C LEU A 8 8.98 14.31 -57.73
N PHE A 9 9.45 13.51 -56.75
CA PHE A 9 10.37 12.39 -56.97
C PHE A 9 10.35 11.42 -55.77
N THR A 10 9.88 10.20 -56.00
CA THR A 10 10.03 9.04 -55.11
C THR A 10 10.40 7.81 -55.94
N THR A 11 11.33 7.00 -55.39
CA THR A 11 11.66 5.59 -55.70
C THR A 11 12.38 5.33 -57.04
N THR A 12 13.47 4.56 -57.13
CA THR A 12 13.57 3.12 -56.82
C THR A 12 15.04 2.62 -56.84
N SER A 13 15.28 1.62 -56.00
CA SER A 13 16.22 0.47 -56.07
C SER A 13 17.07 0.25 -57.34
N THR A 14 18.36 -0.08 -57.19
CA THR A 14 18.93 -1.44 -57.41
C THR A 14 20.47 -1.51 -57.30
N ARG A 15 20.93 -2.70 -56.90
CA ARG A 15 22.26 -3.30 -56.74
C ARG A 15 23.38 -2.82 -57.69
N THR A 16 24.66 -2.94 -57.29
CA THR A 16 25.61 -4.03 -57.68
C THR A 16 27.10 -3.71 -57.28
N THR A 17 27.75 -4.68 -56.60
CA THR A 17 29.21 -5.05 -56.51
C THR A 17 30.34 -4.07 -56.15
N GLN A 18 31.13 -4.41 -55.10
CA GLN A 18 32.52 -4.96 -55.14
C GLN A 18 33.05 -5.17 -53.69
N ARG A 19 33.43 -6.41 -53.28
CA ARG A 19 34.81 -6.96 -53.06
C ARG A 19 35.66 -6.16 -52.04
N HIS A 20 36.43 -6.70 -51.09
CA HIS A 20 36.87 -8.03 -50.61
C HIS A 20 37.65 -7.79 -49.28
N LEU A 21 37.72 -8.79 -48.37
CA LEU A 21 38.80 -9.17 -47.41
C LEU A 21 38.17 -9.75 -46.12
N PHE A 22 38.10 -11.08 -45.97
CA PHE A 22 39.01 -11.98 -45.20
C PHE A 22 38.91 -11.71 -43.68
N THR A 23 38.54 -12.62 -42.77
CA THR A 23 38.89 -14.04 -42.52
C THR A 23 37.83 -14.66 -41.58
N THR A 24 37.08 -15.71 -41.97
CA THR A 24 37.24 -17.14 -41.62
C THR A 24 37.45 -17.49 -40.13
N LEU A 25 36.42 -18.12 -39.52
CA LEU A 25 36.56 -19.42 -38.84
C LEU A 25 35.17 -20.04 -38.61
N SER A 26 34.99 -21.27 -39.08
CA SER A 26 33.76 -22.04 -39.05
C SER A 26 34.02 -23.45 -38.53
N ARG A 27 33.10 -23.91 -37.65
CA ARG A 27 32.58 -25.30 -37.49
C ARG A 27 33.49 -26.36 -36.81
N PRO A 28 32.97 -27.55 -36.44
CA PRO A 28 31.60 -28.00 -36.08
C PRO A 28 31.51 -29.01 -34.88
N LEU A 29 30.28 -29.52 -34.66
CA LEU A 29 29.85 -30.72 -33.90
C LEU A 29 30.81 -31.93 -33.90
N SER A 30 30.77 -32.70 -32.79
CA SER A 30 30.83 -34.18 -32.84
C SER A 30 30.20 -34.85 -31.61
N LEU A 31 29.16 -35.67 -31.84
CA LEU A 31 28.85 -36.89 -31.09
C LEU A 31 30.05 -37.86 -31.14
N VAL A 32 30.20 -38.75 -30.15
CA VAL A 32 30.51 -40.20 -30.35
C VAL A 32 30.54 -40.98 -29.01
N ARG A 33 29.70 -42.02 -28.99
CA ARG A 33 29.78 -43.40 -28.45
C ARG A 33 29.93 -43.75 -26.95
N ALA A 34 29.17 -44.82 -26.68
CA ALA A 34 29.10 -45.69 -25.51
C ALA A 34 30.11 -46.84 -25.51
N SER A 35 30.30 -47.44 -24.32
CA SER A 35 30.80 -48.81 -24.06
C SER A 35 30.52 -49.11 -22.57
N SER A 36 29.50 -49.90 -22.20
CA SER A 36 29.36 -51.38 -22.21
C SER A 36 29.84 -52.09 -20.94
N LEU A 37 28.92 -52.87 -20.35
CA LEU A 37 29.08 -54.16 -19.64
C LEU A 37 29.61 -54.17 -18.19
N LYS A 38 28.76 -54.61 -17.24
CA LYS A 38 28.75 -56.00 -16.75
C LYS A 38 27.56 -56.28 -15.81
N ALA A 39 26.89 -57.40 -16.06
CA ALA A 39 25.91 -58.05 -15.21
C ALA A 39 26.59 -58.92 -14.14
N SER A 40 25.91 -59.19 -13.02
CA SER A 40 25.81 -60.55 -12.46
C SER A 40 24.81 -60.62 -11.30
N SER A 41 24.23 -61.81 -11.18
CA SER A 41 23.09 -62.28 -10.41
C SER A 41 23.43 -62.77 -8.99
N SER A 42 22.42 -62.69 -8.11
CA SER A 42 21.98 -63.49 -6.93
C SER A 42 22.76 -64.75 -6.47
N PRO A 43 22.38 -65.45 -5.37
CA PRO A 43 22.00 -65.07 -3.98
C PRO A 43 22.78 -65.90 -2.93
N CYS A 44 22.67 -65.63 -1.62
CA CYS A 44 22.97 -66.68 -0.61
C CYS A 44 22.24 -66.48 0.72
N VAL A 45 21.63 -67.58 1.16
CA VAL A 45 20.90 -67.82 2.40
C VAL A 45 21.88 -68.29 3.47
N GLN A 46 21.76 -67.80 4.71
CA GLN A 46 22.13 -68.64 5.85
C GLN A 46 21.35 -68.29 7.12
N ARG A 47 20.60 -69.30 7.57
CA ARG A 47 19.97 -69.43 8.88
C ARG A 47 21.05 -69.49 9.96
N CYS A 48 20.74 -68.96 11.14
CA CYS A 48 21.18 -69.56 12.39
C CYS A 48 20.06 -69.48 13.43
N SER A 49 19.78 -70.63 14.02
CA SER A 49 18.70 -70.94 14.95
C SER A 49 19.29 -71.28 16.31
N CYS A 50 18.74 -70.73 17.39
CA CYS A 50 18.87 -71.32 18.74
C CYS A 50 17.51 -71.23 19.47
N LEU A 51 17.07 -72.39 19.96
CA LEU A 51 15.83 -72.69 20.66
C LEU A 51 15.93 -72.33 22.16
N HIS A 52 14.83 -71.94 22.82
CA HIS A 52 14.18 -72.79 23.86
C HIS A 52 12.88 -72.19 24.43
N THR A 53 11.96 -73.13 24.63
CA THR A 53 10.62 -73.22 25.24
C THR A 53 10.34 -72.54 26.59
N GLY A 54 9.09 -72.09 26.80
CA GLY A 54 8.44 -71.93 28.12
C GLY A 54 7.07 -71.19 28.06
N PRO A 55 6.01 -71.60 28.80
CA PRO A 55 4.61 -71.23 28.49
C PRO A 55 3.97 -70.13 29.38
N VAL A 56 2.96 -69.47 28.77
CA VAL A 56 1.73 -68.82 29.26
C VAL A 56 1.69 -68.23 30.69
N SER A 57 1.42 -66.93 30.79
CA SER A 57 0.76 -66.30 31.96
C SER A 57 0.01 -65.02 31.55
N LEU A 58 -1.27 -64.95 31.94
CA LEU A 58 -2.20 -63.84 31.72
C LEU A 58 -1.68 -62.52 32.31
N LEU A 59 -1.92 -61.39 31.62
CA LEU A 59 -2.29 -60.14 32.28
C LEU A 59 -2.88 -59.11 31.30
N ALA A 60 -3.95 -58.48 31.78
CA ALA A 60 -4.91 -57.67 31.06
C ALA A 60 -4.38 -56.31 30.56
N ALA A 61 -5.14 -55.76 29.61
CA ALA A 61 -4.88 -54.55 28.84
C ALA A 61 -4.55 -53.28 29.65
N LYS A 62 -3.54 -52.53 29.18
CA LYS A 62 -3.44 -51.08 29.39
C LYS A 62 -3.44 -50.37 28.04
N LYS A 63 -4.51 -49.61 27.78
CA LYS A 63 -4.65 -48.69 26.63
C LYS A 63 -3.45 -47.73 26.58
N LYS A 64 -2.59 -47.82 25.56
CA LYS A 64 -1.62 -46.78 25.24
C LYS A 64 -2.38 -45.55 24.73
N LYS A 65 -2.46 -44.49 25.56
CA LYS A 65 -2.86 -43.15 25.11
C LYS A 65 -1.85 -42.68 24.06
N MET A 66 -2.33 -42.37 22.86
CA MET A 66 -1.54 -41.67 21.85
C MET A 66 -1.21 -40.26 22.37
N PRO A 67 0.00 -39.73 22.13
CA PRO A 67 0.35 -38.35 22.48
C PRO A 67 -0.50 -37.38 21.64
N PRO A 68 -0.87 -36.20 22.18
CA PRO A 68 -1.68 -35.24 21.45
C PRO A 68 -0.90 -34.77 20.21
N LYS A 69 -1.56 -34.83 19.04
CA LYS A 69 -1.10 -34.17 17.82
C LYS A 69 -0.73 -32.73 18.16
N SER A 70 0.54 -32.37 17.95
CA SER A 70 1.00 -30.99 17.95
C SER A 70 0.03 -30.15 17.11
N LYS A 71 -0.60 -29.15 17.72
CA LYS A 71 -1.29 -28.08 16.99
C LYS A 71 -0.26 -27.52 15.99
N LYS A 72 -0.41 -27.85 14.71
CA LYS A 72 0.21 -27.05 13.65
C LYS A 72 -0.28 -25.63 13.88
N GLY A 73 0.66 -24.71 14.10
CA GLY A 73 0.36 -23.32 14.42
C GLY A 73 -0.69 -22.78 13.46
N GLU A 74 -1.75 -22.20 14.01
CA GLU A 74 -2.57 -21.28 13.23
C GLU A 74 -1.62 -20.24 12.63
N PRO A 75 -1.80 -19.84 11.36
CA PRO A 75 -0.99 -18.77 10.80
C PRO A 75 -1.13 -17.56 11.72
N GLU A 76 -0.01 -17.09 12.27
CA GLU A 76 -0.02 -15.92 13.14
C GLU A 76 -0.73 -14.79 12.40
N LYS A 77 -1.83 -14.30 12.98
CA LYS A 77 -2.59 -13.19 12.41
C LYS A 77 -1.64 -12.02 12.23
N LYS A 78 -1.39 -11.61 10.98
CA LYS A 78 -0.54 -10.47 10.66
C LYS A 78 -1.27 -9.21 11.10
N VAL A 79 -0.91 -8.66 12.26
CA VAL A 79 -1.47 -7.40 12.72
C VAL A 79 -0.78 -6.28 11.96
N LEU A 80 -1.57 -5.43 11.30
CA LEU A 80 -1.06 -4.29 10.56
C LEU A 80 -0.76 -3.13 11.52
N LEU A 81 0.36 -2.45 11.29
CA LEU A 81 0.68 -1.20 11.96
C LEU A 81 -0.30 -0.11 11.50
N GLY A 82 -0.78 0.72 12.42
CA GLY A 82 -1.76 1.78 12.17
C GLY A 82 -3.15 1.51 12.76
N ARG A 83 -3.96 2.58 12.84
CA ARG A 83 -5.28 2.58 13.48
C ARG A 83 -6.22 1.52 12.87
N PRO A 84 -6.99 0.77 13.68
CA PRO A 84 -8.02 -0.12 13.15
C PRO A 84 -9.17 0.69 12.53
N GLY A 85 -9.65 0.27 11.36
CA GLY A 85 -10.79 0.89 10.68
C GLY A 85 -10.62 0.97 9.17
N ASN A 86 -11.70 1.33 8.48
CA ASN A 86 -11.74 1.52 7.03
C ASN A 86 -11.73 3.01 6.63
N ASN A 87 -12.12 3.90 7.55
CA ASN A 87 -12.17 5.35 7.34
C ASN A 87 -10.83 6.01 7.69
N LEU A 88 -9.77 5.60 6.98
CA LEU A 88 -8.41 6.10 7.20
C LEU A 88 -8.16 7.38 6.40
N LYS A 89 -7.37 8.30 6.96
CA LYS A 89 -7.09 9.62 6.37
C LYS A 89 -5.60 9.80 6.07
N THR A 90 -5.26 10.53 5.01
CA THR A 90 -3.88 10.93 4.69
C THR A 90 -3.68 12.41 4.93
N GLY A 91 -2.59 12.81 5.58
CA GLY A 91 -2.25 14.23 5.79
C GLY A 91 -1.17 14.72 4.83
N ILE A 92 -1.30 15.94 4.31
CA ILE A 92 -0.29 16.59 3.47
C ILE A 92 0.68 17.34 4.39
N VAL A 93 1.95 16.94 4.41
CA VAL A 93 3.00 17.49 5.28
C VAL A 93 4.14 18.04 4.44
N GLY A 94 4.75 19.13 4.87
CA GLY A 94 5.93 19.70 4.23
C GLY A 94 6.26 21.07 4.77
N VAL A 95 7.46 21.56 4.48
CA VAL A 95 7.87 22.92 4.87
C VAL A 95 6.97 23.97 4.19
N PRO A 96 6.96 25.23 4.65
CA PRO A 96 6.24 26.30 3.98
C PRO A 96 6.68 26.46 2.52
N ASN A 97 5.79 26.96 1.66
CA ASN A 97 6.08 27.31 0.26
C ASN A 97 6.54 26.16 -0.66
N VAL A 98 6.32 24.89 -0.31
CA VAL A 98 6.59 23.73 -1.20
C VAL A 98 5.48 23.43 -2.22
N GLY A 99 4.35 24.14 -2.14
CA GLY A 99 3.16 23.92 -2.96
C GLY A 99 2.05 23.09 -2.31
N LYS A 100 2.01 22.96 -0.97
CA LYS A 100 0.96 22.21 -0.25
C LYS A 100 -0.45 22.68 -0.54
N SER A 101 -0.74 23.96 -0.29
CA SER A 101 -2.09 24.50 -0.50
C SER A 101 -2.49 24.46 -1.97
N SER A 102 -1.54 24.67 -2.88
CA SER A 102 -1.77 24.52 -4.32
C SER A 102 -2.12 23.08 -4.72
N PHE A 103 -1.43 22.10 -4.14
CA PHE A 103 -1.73 20.68 -4.34
C PHE A 103 -3.06 20.27 -3.70
N PHE A 104 -3.34 20.73 -2.48
CA PHE A 104 -4.63 20.50 -1.83
C PHE A 104 -5.78 21.10 -2.64
N ASN A 105 -5.62 22.32 -3.17
CA ASN A 105 -6.63 22.93 -4.03
C ASN A 105 -6.91 22.14 -5.31
N LEU A 106 -5.89 21.51 -5.90
CA LEU A 106 -6.08 20.59 -7.03
C LEU A 106 -6.95 19.40 -6.61
N LEU A 107 -6.57 18.73 -5.53
CA LEU A 107 -7.30 17.59 -4.99
C LEU A 107 -8.74 17.94 -4.61
N SER A 108 -8.94 19.12 -4.03
CA SER A 108 -10.25 19.64 -3.62
C SER A 108 -11.12 19.96 -4.83
N LYS A 109 -10.59 20.56 -5.90
CA LYS A 109 -11.36 20.80 -7.14
C LYS A 109 -11.80 19.50 -7.79
N THR A 110 -10.93 18.50 -7.86
CA THR A 110 -11.28 17.15 -8.31
C THR A 110 -12.35 16.50 -7.42
N SER A 111 -12.40 16.84 -6.12
CA SER A 111 -13.46 16.37 -5.22
C SER A 111 -14.79 17.12 -5.40
N LEU A 112 -14.74 18.43 -5.67
CA LEU A 112 -15.89 19.32 -5.80
C LEU A 112 -16.65 19.14 -7.12
N SER A 113 -15.96 18.86 -8.22
CA SER A 113 -16.59 18.47 -9.49
C SER A 113 -17.47 17.22 -9.36
N ASN A 114 -17.25 16.43 -8.29
CA ASN A 114 -17.92 15.17 -8.01
C ASN A 114 -18.81 15.20 -6.75
N ALA A 115 -18.98 16.35 -6.11
CA ALA A 115 -19.68 16.51 -4.82
C ALA A 115 -21.21 16.26 -4.87
N ALA A 116 -21.78 16.03 -6.05
CA ALA A 116 -23.19 15.65 -6.21
C ALA A 116 -23.57 14.34 -5.48
N ASN A 117 -22.57 13.50 -5.11
CA ASN A 117 -22.79 12.15 -4.59
C ASN A 117 -22.85 12.04 -3.05
N PHE A 118 -22.56 13.09 -2.27
CA PHE A 118 -22.54 13.02 -0.80
C PHE A 118 -23.24 14.22 -0.11
N PRO A 119 -24.58 14.32 -0.17
CA PRO A 119 -25.34 15.50 0.30
C PRO A 119 -25.34 15.72 1.83
N TYR A 120 -24.81 14.79 2.63
CA TYR A 120 -24.80 14.85 4.10
C TYR A 120 -23.40 14.95 4.72
N ALA A 121 -22.34 15.06 3.93
CA ALA A 121 -21.00 15.20 4.47
C ALA A 121 -20.76 16.65 4.91
N THR A 122 -20.44 16.86 6.19
CA THR A 122 -19.81 18.11 6.63
C THR A 122 -18.46 18.22 5.93
N ILE A 123 -18.34 19.17 5.00
CA ILE A 123 -17.07 19.45 4.33
C ILE A 123 -16.32 20.42 5.23
N ASP A 124 -15.43 19.88 6.07
CA ASP A 124 -14.43 20.70 6.72
C ASP A 124 -13.54 21.31 5.63
N PRO A 125 -13.23 22.62 5.68
CA PRO A 125 -12.48 23.31 4.61
C PRO A 125 -11.07 22.74 4.38
N GLU A 126 -10.57 21.93 5.31
CA GLU A 126 -9.25 21.29 5.30
C GLU A 126 -9.33 19.81 4.93
N GLU A 127 -10.51 19.23 4.68
CA GLU A 127 -10.70 17.83 4.29
C GLU A 127 -11.20 17.72 2.83
N ALA A 128 -10.48 16.96 2.01
CA ALA A 128 -10.86 16.63 0.64
C ALA A 128 -11.09 15.11 0.49
N ARG A 129 -12.16 14.72 -0.21
CA ARG A 129 -12.44 13.31 -0.56
C ARG A 129 -12.19 13.09 -2.04
N ILE A 130 -11.07 12.45 -2.37
CA ILE A 130 -10.63 12.29 -3.75
C ILE A 130 -10.97 10.90 -4.24
N LEU A 131 -11.60 10.79 -5.40
CA LEU A 131 -11.91 9.50 -6.02
C LEU A 131 -10.61 8.78 -6.39
N VAL A 132 -10.57 7.48 -6.12
CA VAL A 132 -9.45 6.62 -6.47
C VAL A 132 -9.73 6.04 -7.85
N PRO A 133 -8.94 6.40 -8.89
CA PRO A 133 -9.16 5.87 -10.22
C PRO A 133 -8.94 4.36 -10.24
N ASP A 134 -9.89 3.62 -10.80
CA ASP A 134 -9.82 2.18 -10.92
C ASP A 134 -10.40 1.72 -12.27
N PRO A 135 -9.56 1.30 -13.23
CA PRO A 135 -10.03 0.78 -14.51
C PRO A 135 -10.98 -0.42 -14.39
N ARG A 136 -10.94 -1.14 -13.26
CA ARG A 136 -11.85 -2.27 -12.99
C ARG A 136 -13.26 -1.76 -12.71
N HIS A 137 -13.37 -0.71 -11.90
CA HIS A 137 -14.65 -0.05 -11.63
C HIS A 137 -15.25 0.55 -12.90
N ASP A 138 -14.43 1.18 -13.73
CA ASP A 138 -14.89 1.77 -14.99
C ASP A 138 -15.43 0.70 -15.94
N TRP A 139 -14.72 -0.42 -16.08
CA TRP A 139 -15.19 -1.56 -16.87
C TRP A 139 -16.50 -2.16 -16.34
N LEU A 140 -16.66 -2.25 -15.01
CA LEU A 140 -17.91 -2.72 -14.40
C LEU A 140 -19.06 -1.74 -14.69
N CYS A 141 -18.81 -0.44 -14.62
CA CYS A 141 -19.79 0.58 -14.97
C CYS A 141 -20.20 0.52 -16.45
N GLU A 142 -19.26 0.24 -17.35
CA GLU A 142 -19.54 0.05 -18.79
C GLU A 142 -20.35 -1.22 -19.06
N THR A 143 -20.07 -2.29 -18.30
CA THR A 143 -20.71 -3.60 -18.45
C THR A 143 -22.15 -3.61 -17.95
N TYR A 144 -22.38 -3.11 -16.74
CA TYR A 144 -23.71 -3.12 -16.11
C TYR A 144 -24.56 -1.89 -16.44
N LYS A 145 -23.93 -0.79 -16.88
CA LYS A 145 -24.57 0.50 -17.18
C LYS A 145 -25.53 0.94 -16.06
N PRO A 146 -25.05 1.06 -14.81
CA PRO A 146 -25.90 1.33 -13.67
C PRO A 146 -26.44 2.77 -13.68
N ALA A 147 -27.52 3.00 -12.94
CA ALA A 147 -28.03 4.35 -12.67
C ALA A 147 -27.07 5.15 -11.77
N SER A 148 -26.42 4.49 -10.81
CA SER A 148 -25.45 5.08 -9.86
C SER A 148 -24.06 4.48 -10.02
N ARG A 149 -23.02 5.34 -10.04
CA ARG A 149 -21.60 4.94 -10.16
C ARG A 149 -20.82 5.54 -8.99
N ILE A 150 -20.39 4.71 -8.04
CA ILE A 150 -19.75 5.18 -6.81
C ILE A 150 -18.35 4.56 -6.70
N ALA A 151 -17.34 5.33 -7.08
CA ALA A 151 -15.94 4.94 -6.91
C ALA A 151 -15.50 5.02 -5.44
N ALA A 152 -14.40 4.32 -5.12
CA ALA A 152 -13.75 4.43 -3.82
C ALA A 152 -13.11 5.81 -3.69
N TYR A 153 -12.99 6.33 -2.46
CA TYR A 153 -12.34 7.60 -2.22
C TYR A 153 -11.23 7.48 -1.18
N LEU A 154 -10.26 8.38 -1.28
CA LEU A 154 -9.21 8.64 -0.29
C LEU A 154 -9.51 9.98 0.38
N THR A 155 -9.56 9.99 1.71
CA THR A 155 -9.67 11.23 2.47
C THR A 155 -8.27 11.83 2.67
N CYS A 156 -8.09 13.06 2.22
CA CYS A 156 -6.87 13.85 2.40
C CYS A 156 -7.15 15.09 3.27
N ILE A 157 -6.23 15.40 4.17
CA ILE A 157 -6.29 16.59 5.04
C ILE A 157 -5.09 17.49 4.73
N ASP A 158 -5.33 18.78 4.50
CA ASP A 158 -4.24 19.76 4.45
C ASP A 158 -3.74 20.03 5.86
N ILE A 159 -2.43 19.91 6.07
CA ILE A 159 -1.81 20.23 7.35
C ILE A 159 -0.90 21.44 7.13
N ALA A 160 -1.01 22.42 8.05
CA ALA A 160 -0.22 23.65 8.04
C ALA A 160 1.29 23.38 7.81
N GLY A 161 2.04 24.37 7.32
CA GLY A 161 3.48 24.20 7.11
C GLY A 161 4.25 23.93 8.41
N LEU A 162 5.17 22.96 8.39
CA LEU A 162 6.08 22.70 9.51
C LEU A 162 7.28 23.65 9.44
N THR A 163 7.52 24.43 10.49
CA THR A 163 8.77 25.18 10.70
C THR A 163 9.68 24.43 11.68
N ALA A 164 11.00 24.62 11.56
CA ALA A 164 11.96 24.07 12.53
C ALA A 164 11.64 24.52 13.96
N GLY A 165 11.89 23.67 14.96
CA GLY A 165 11.61 23.94 16.37
C GLY A 165 10.18 23.64 16.81
N ALA A 166 9.40 22.91 16.00
CA ALA A 166 8.04 22.50 16.38
C ALA A 166 8.01 21.63 17.63
N SER A 167 9.05 20.82 17.86
CA SER A 167 9.18 19.98 19.04
C SER A 167 9.47 20.74 20.33
N THR A 168 10.16 21.88 20.27
CA THR A 168 10.58 22.64 21.47
C THR A 168 9.52 23.63 21.97
N GLY A 169 8.35 23.71 21.32
CA GLY A 169 7.20 24.51 21.78
C GLY A 169 7.27 26.00 21.41
N ALA A 170 8.25 26.42 20.62
CA ALA A 170 8.31 27.77 20.07
C ALA A 170 7.38 27.88 18.84
N GLY A 171 6.09 28.16 19.05
CA GLY A 171 5.15 28.58 17.99
C GLY A 171 4.07 27.57 17.57
N LEU A 172 3.59 27.69 16.32
CA LEU A 172 2.47 26.92 15.73
C LEU A 172 2.74 25.39 15.57
N GLY A 173 3.95 24.92 15.90
CA GLY A 173 4.37 23.53 15.67
C GLY A 173 3.61 22.46 16.47
N ASN A 174 3.17 22.76 17.70
CA ASN A 174 2.38 21.79 18.48
C ASN A 174 0.98 21.55 17.87
N ALA A 175 0.36 22.60 17.29
CA ALA A 175 -0.90 22.47 16.58
C ALA A 175 -0.72 21.58 15.34
N PHE A 176 0.33 21.83 14.56
CA PHE A 176 0.71 20.98 13.42
C PHE A 176 0.80 19.49 13.81
N LEU A 177 1.56 19.18 14.86
CA LEU A 177 1.77 17.80 15.30
C LEU A 177 0.46 17.13 15.75
N SER A 178 -0.46 17.90 16.35
CA SER A 178 -1.78 17.40 16.73
C SER A 178 -2.64 17.01 15.52
N HIS A 179 -2.57 17.78 14.43
CA HIS A 179 -3.23 17.44 13.17
C HIS A 179 -2.59 16.22 12.50
N VAL A 180 -1.26 16.08 12.54
CA VAL A 180 -0.59 14.87 12.04
C VAL A 180 -0.97 13.62 12.86
N ARG A 181 -1.24 13.74 14.17
CA ARG A 181 -1.74 12.62 14.97
C ARG A 181 -3.13 12.15 14.52
N ALA A 182 -3.97 13.06 14.03
CA ALA A 182 -5.34 12.75 13.62
C ALA A 182 -5.40 11.90 12.34
N VAL A 183 -4.43 12.04 11.44
CA VAL A 183 -4.33 11.27 10.18
C VAL A 183 -3.65 9.90 10.37
N ASP A 184 -3.77 9.02 9.40
CA ASP A 184 -3.26 7.64 9.45
C ASP A 184 -2.05 7.42 8.53
N GLY A 185 -1.88 8.25 7.49
CA GLY A 185 -0.73 8.26 6.58
C GLY A 185 -0.28 9.68 6.23
N ILE A 186 0.89 9.82 5.62
CA ILE A 186 1.50 11.11 5.31
C ILE A 186 1.90 11.19 3.82
N PHE A 187 1.43 12.24 3.14
CA PHE A 187 2.01 12.74 1.90
C PHE A 187 3.04 13.81 2.24
N GLN A 188 4.32 13.46 2.19
CA GLN A 188 5.39 14.40 2.46
C GLN A 188 5.78 15.13 1.17
N MET A 189 5.39 16.39 1.04
CA MET A 189 5.75 17.25 -0.07
C MET A 189 7.17 17.78 0.07
N VAL A 190 7.95 17.58 -0.99
CA VAL A 190 9.36 17.97 -1.08
C VAL A 190 9.51 18.94 -2.24
N ARG A 191 10.00 20.16 -1.98
CA ARG A 191 10.28 21.15 -3.02
C ARG A 191 11.53 20.74 -3.78
N ALA A 192 11.47 20.65 -5.11
CA ALA A 192 12.62 20.35 -5.97
C ALA A 192 12.70 21.30 -7.18
N PHE A 193 12.14 22.50 -7.06
CA PHE A 193 12.23 23.58 -8.04
C PHE A 193 12.86 24.81 -7.40
N ASP A 194 13.67 25.51 -8.18
CA ASP A 194 14.17 26.84 -7.83
C ASP A 194 13.21 27.87 -8.42
N ASP A 195 12.76 28.81 -7.60
CA ASP A 195 11.95 29.94 -8.03
C ASP A 195 12.41 31.16 -7.24
N ALA A 196 12.79 32.22 -7.94
CA ALA A 196 13.32 33.44 -7.35
C ALA A 196 12.24 34.22 -6.58
N ASP A 197 10.97 34.01 -6.93
CA ASP A 197 9.84 34.70 -6.30
C ASP A 197 9.37 33.98 -5.01
N VAL A 198 9.89 32.78 -4.73
CA VAL A 198 9.45 31.94 -3.61
C VAL A 198 10.55 31.78 -2.57
N ILE A 199 10.46 32.58 -1.51
CA ILE A 199 11.39 32.59 -0.37
C ILE A 199 11.33 31.26 0.38
N HIS A 200 12.49 30.66 0.62
CA HIS A 200 12.66 29.47 1.46
C HIS A 200 12.88 29.89 2.92
N VAL A 201 12.25 29.19 3.87
CA VAL A 201 12.34 29.53 5.30
C VAL A 201 13.77 29.44 5.83
N GLU A 202 14.54 28.48 5.31
CA GLU A 202 15.94 28.23 5.65
C GLU A 202 16.95 28.92 4.70
N GLY A 203 16.49 29.90 3.92
CA GLY A 203 17.31 30.64 2.95
C GLY A 203 17.40 29.96 1.59
N ASP A 204 18.29 28.96 1.47
CA ASP A 204 18.49 28.21 0.22
C ASP A 204 17.59 26.98 0.12
N VAL A 205 17.21 26.61 -1.11
CA VAL A 205 16.44 25.39 -1.39
C VAL A 205 17.34 24.17 -1.23
N ASP A 206 17.12 23.40 -0.17
CA ASP A 206 17.80 22.13 0.09
C ASP A 206 16.79 21.05 0.54
N PRO A 207 16.30 20.23 -0.40
CA PRO A 207 15.25 19.25 -0.12
C PRO A 207 15.69 18.19 0.89
N THR A 208 16.99 17.85 0.92
CA THR A 208 17.52 16.85 1.86
C THR A 208 17.56 17.35 3.29
N ARG A 209 17.84 18.64 3.48
CA ARG A 209 17.73 19.32 4.77
C ARG A 209 16.29 19.32 5.27
N ASP A 210 15.34 19.71 4.42
CA ASP A 210 13.92 19.79 4.77
C ASP A 210 13.36 18.44 5.22
N MET A 211 13.72 17.38 4.50
CA MET A 211 13.32 16.02 4.84
C MET A 211 13.91 15.57 6.19
N THR A 212 15.16 15.93 6.45
CA THR A 212 15.84 15.65 7.72
C THR A 212 15.20 16.41 8.89
N ILE A 213 14.83 17.68 8.69
CA ILE A 213 14.13 18.49 9.69
C ILE A 213 12.80 17.83 10.06
N ILE A 214 11.95 17.51 9.06
CA ILE A 214 10.66 16.88 9.30
C ILE A 214 10.83 15.54 10.04
N GLN A 215 11.73 14.67 9.57
CA GLN A 215 11.96 13.38 10.20
C GLN A 215 12.42 13.51 11.66
N THR A 216 13.35 14.44 11.92
CA THR A 216 13.89 14.67 13.27
C THR A 216 12.82 15.21 14.21
N GLU A 217 12.02 16.19 13.77
CA GLU A 217 10.94 16.79 14.58
C GLU A 217 9.87 15.76 14.96
N LEU A 218 9.43 14.92 14.01
CA LEU A 218 8.45 13.85 14.28
C LEU A 218 9.00 12.84 15.29
N ARG A 219 10.28 12.46 15.14
CA ARG A 219 10.93 11.50 16.03
C ARG A 219 11.15 12.04 17.43
N LEU A 220 11.60 13.29 17.57
CA LEU A 220 11.80 13.93 18.88
C LEU A 220 10.48 13.98 19.66
N LYS A 221 9.36 14.24 18.99
CA LYS A 221 8.05 14.22 19.64
C LYS A 221 7.55 12.85 20.03
N ASP A 222 7.80 11.83 19.21
CA ASP A 222 7.49 10.46 19.59
C ASP A 222 8.37 9.98 20.75
N ILE A 223 9.63 10.40 20.81
CA ILE A 223 10.53 10.14 21.94
C ILE A 223 9.95 10.75 23.21
N GLU A 224 9.64 12.05 23.21
CA GLU A 224 9.05 12.75 24.37
C GLU A 224 7.75 12.07 24.85
N TRP A 225 6.91 11.66 23.91
CA TRP A 225 5.66 10.95 24.19
C TRP A 225 5.92 9.57 24.82
N THR A 226 6.84 8.81 24.24
CA THR A 226 7.18 7.45 24.68
C THR A 226 7.81 7.45 26.07
N GLU A 227 8.67 8.42 26.38
CA GLU A 227 9.25 8.60 27.73
C GLU A 227 8.17 8.84 28.78
N LYS A 228 7.23 9.76 28.49
CA LYS A 228 6.09 10.04 29.37
C LYS A 228 5.23 8.79 29.58
N THR A 229 5.01 8.00 28.54
CA THR A 229 4.28 6.73 28.64
C THR A 229 5.02 5.71 29.51
N ILE A 230 6.34 5.58 29.36
CA ILE A 230 7.16 4.68 30.19
C ILE A 230 7.09 5.09 31.66
N GLU A 231 7.21 6.38 31.98
CA GLU A 231 7.08 6.87 33.35
C GLU A 231 5.70 6.57 33.95
N ALA A 232 4.63 6.77 33.19
CA ALA A 232 3.27 6.46 33.60
C ALA A 232 3.08 4.95 33.86
N LEU A 233 3.59 4.09 32.98
CA LEU A 233 3.55 2.63 33.14
C LEU A 233 4.33 2.19 34.38
N LYS A 234 5.57 2.69 34.57
CA LYS A 234 6.40 2.40 35.75
C LYS A 234 5.72 2.81 37.05
N ARG A 235 5.07 3.97 37.08
CA ARG A 235 4.30 4.42 38.26
C ARG A 235 3.09 3.53 38.52
N GLY A 236 2.36 3.13 37.48
CA GLY A 236 1.20 2.24 37.58
C GLY A 236 1.52 0.82 38.07
N MET A 237 2.78 0.38 37.91
CA MET A 237 3.25 -0.92 38.41
C MET A 237 3.64 -0.91 39.89
N ARG A 238 3.98 0.25 40.49
CA ARG A 238 4.44 0.32 41.90
C ARG A 238 3.33 0.12 42.95
N GLY A 239 2.06 0.13 42.56
CA GLY A 239 0.90 0.00 43.46
C GLY A 239 0.05 -1.26 43.29
N SER A 240 0.45 -2.18 42.39
CA SER A 240 -0.30 -3.41 42.10
C SER A 240 0.34 -4.60 42.84
N GLY A 241 -0.46 -5.43 43.51
CA GLY A 241 0.03 -6.61 44.22
C GLY A 241 0.73 -7.60 43.27
N ALA A 242 1.90 -8.10 43.68
CA ALA A 242 2.73 -8.98 42.87
C ALA A 242 2.01 -10.29 42.53
N ASN A 243 2.00 -10.66 41.24
CA ASN A 243 1.59 -11.95 40.65
C ASN A 243 0.20 -12.07 39.99
N SER A 244 -0.45 -10.97 39.58
CA SER A 244 -1.62 -11.07 38.70
C SER A 244 -1.25 -11.20 37.21
N LEU A 245 -2.08 -11.87 36.40
CA LEU A 245 -1.95 -11.93 34.93
C LEU A 245 -1.86 -10.53 34.29
N ALA A 246 -2.52 -9.54 34.91
CA ALA A 246 -2.51 -8.15 34.46
C ALA A 246 -1.13 -7.48 34.64
N GLU A 247 -0.36 -7.83 35.67
CA GLU A 247 1.00 -7.32 35.83
C GLU A 247 1.96 -7.85 34.76
N LYS A 248 1.78 -9.12 34.36
CA LYS A 248 2.60 -9.71 33.30
C LYS A 248 2.36 -9.00 31.97
N ALA A 249 1.10 -8.72 31.63
CA ALA A 249 0.75 -7.93 30.45
C ALA A 249 1.37 -6.53 30.48
N LYS A 250 1.29 -5.82 31.63
CA LYS A 250 1.92 -4.50 31.79
C LYS A 250 3.45 -4.53 31.68
N LYS A 251 4.09 -5.61 32.14
CA LYS A 251 5.55 -5.80 31.98
C LYS A 251 5.93 -6.02 30.52
N GLU A 252 5.16 -6.83 29.79
CA GLU A 252 5.36 -7.07 28.35
C GLU A 252 5.11 -5.78 27.54
N GLU A 253 4.08 -5.01 27.89
CA GLU A 253 3.80 -3.68 27.33
C GLU A 253 4.99 -2.73 27.58
N LEU A 254 5.44 -2.59 28.83
CA LEU A 254 6.57 -1.73 29.17
C LEU A 254 7.84 -2.12 28.41
N ALA A 255 8.16 -3.42 28.32
CA ALA A 255 9.31 -3.89 27.56
C ALA A 255 9.21 -3.53 26.07
N THR A 256 8.00 -3.59 25.50
CA THR A 256 7.76 -3.18 24.11
C THR A 256 7.95 -1.67 23.94
N VAL A 257 7.41 -0.85 24.84
CA VAL A 257 7.54 0.61 24.78
C VAL A 257 9.01 1.04 24.98
N GLU A 258 9.76 0.37 25.85
CA GLU A 258 11.21 0.60 26.02
C GLU A 258 12.00 0.23 24.75
N LYS A 259 11.65 -0.87 24.08
CA LYS A 259 12.24 -1.24 22.79
C LYS A 259 11.94 -0.20 21.70
N VAL A 260 10.71 0.31 21.65
CA VAL A 260 10.31 1.39 20.73
C VAL A 260 11.14 2.66 20.97
N LEU A 261 11.35 3.03 22.23
CA LEU A 261 12.20 4.17 22.59
C LEU A 261 13.65 3.96 22.11
N ALA A 262 14.21 2.77 22.33
CA ALA A 262 15.58 2.43 21.90
C ALA A 262 15.73 2.49 20.37
N THR A 263 14.75 2.00 19.60
CA THR A 263 14.76 2.11 18.13
C THR A 263 14.81 3.57 17.65
N MET A 264 14.08 4.47 18.31
CA MET A 264 14.08 5.89 17.93
C MET A 264 15.33 6.63 18.41
N LYS A 265 15.78 6.39 19.65
CA LYS A 265 16.92 7.09 20.24
C LYS A 265 18.29 6.55 19.82
N ASP A 266 18.47 5.24 19.91
CA ASP A 266 19.77 4.59 19.80
C ASP A 266 20.07 4.22 18.35
N GLU A 267 19.07 3.68 17.64
CA GLU A 267 19.22 3.31 16.23
C GLU A 267 18.91 4.46 15.26
N ASN A 268 18.34 5.56 15.75
CA ASN A 268 17.92 6.70 14.95
C ASN A 268 17.00 6.31 13.77
N LYS A 269 16.05 5.40 14.01
CA LYS A 269 15.08 4.89 13.01
C LYS A 269 13.64 5.23 13.36
N ASP A 270 12.82 5.37 12.33
CA ASP A 270 11.37 5.52 12.48
C ASP A 270 10.73 4.19 12.94
N VAL A 271 9.68 4.26 13.75
CA VAL A 271 9.02 3.06 14.30
C VAL A 271 8.46 2.16 13.18
N ARG A 272 7.96 2.73 12.09
CA ARG A 272 7.50 1.96 10.91
C ARG A 272 8.57 1.12 10.21
N LYS A 273 9.86 1.39 10.48
CA LYS A 273 11.01 0.64 9.93
C LYS A 273 11.57 -0.40 10.92
N GLY A 274 11.08 -0.42 12.16
CA GLY A 274 11.43 -1.43 13.15
C GLY A 274 10.86 -2.81 12.82
N VAL A 275 11.46 -3.85 13.41
CA VAL A 275 10.98 -5.23 13.30
C VAL A 275 10.19 -5.57 14.56
N TRP A 276 8.89 -5.78 14.37
CA TRP A 276 7.91 -6.00 15.44
C TRP A 276 7.16 -7.32 15.24
N SER A 277 6.94 -8.03 16.33
CA SER A 277 6.01 -9.17 16.39
C SER A 277 4.56 -8.68 16.43
N SER A 278 3.58 -9.52 16.08
CA SER A 278 2.16 -9.14 16.07
C SER A 278 1.67 -8.57 17.42
N LYS A 279 2.19 -9.09 18.54
CA LYS A 279 1.86 -8.58 19.88
C LYS A 279 2.45 -7.20 20.15
N GLU A 280 3.68 -6.97 19.71
CA GLU A 280 4.32 -5.65 19.83
C GLU A 280 3.58 -4.61 18.99
N VAL A 281 3.11 -4.98 17.78
CA VAL A 281 2.33 -4.08 16.92
C VAL A 281 1.02 -3.65 17.58
N GLU A 282 0.34 -4.53 18.32
CA GLU A 282 -0.87 -4.16 19.07
C GLU A 282 -0.59 -3.08 20.13
N VAL A 283 0.53 -3.20 20.85
CA VAL A 283 0.98 -2.18 21.82
C VAL A 283 1.33 -0.88 21.11
N ILE A 284 2.11 -0.94 20.01
CA ILE A 284 2.52 0.24 19.24
C ILE A 284 1.31 0.99 18.67
N ASN A 285 0.30 0.26 18.18
CA ASN A 285 -0.94 0.86 17.68
C ASN A 285 -1.69 1.66 18.76
N GLY A 286 -1.59 1.26 20.02
CA GLY A 286 -2.14 1.99 21.16
C GLY A 286 -1.43 3.32 21.44
N LEU A 287 -0.16 3.46 21.06
CA LEU A 287 0.62 4.69 21.27
C LEU A 287 0.33 5.80 20.25
N GLN A 288 -0.24 5.45 19.09
CA GLN A 288 -0.55 6.36 17.98
C GLN A 288 0.63 7.26 17.57
N LEU A 289 1.83 6.67 17.48
CA LEU A 289 3.08 7.37 17.15
C LEU A 289 3.05 7.97 15.75
N LEU A 290 3.73 9.12 15.58
CA LEU A 290 3.85 9.84 14.32
C LEU A 290 4.70 9.07 13.31
N THR A 291 5.85 8.56 13.75
CA THR A 291 6.83 7.79 12.96
C THR A 291 6.39 6.35 12.67
N ALA A 292 5.22 5.93 13.17
CA ALA A 292 4.59 4.65 12.80
C ALA A 292 3.74 4.76 11.51
N LYS A 293 3.40 5.98 11.08
CA LYS A 293 2.54 6.21 9.90
C LYS A 293 3.30 5.96 8.60
N PRO A 294 2.69 5.35 7.57
CA PRO A 294 3.30 5.27 6.24
C PRO A 294 3.49 6.67 5.64
N VAL A 295 4.58 6.85 4.89
CA VAL A 295 4.93 8.12 4.23
C VAL A 295 5.15 7.87 2.75
N ILE A 296 4.58 8.74 1.91
CA ILE A 296 4.86 8.82 0.48
C ILE A 296 5.49 10.19 0.20
N TYR A 297 6.64 10.20 -0.45
CA TYR A 297 7.35 11.42 -0.81
C TYR A 297 6.85 11.94 -2.16
N LEU A 298 6.22 13.12 -2.13
CA LEU A 298 5.73 13.81 -3.31
C LEU A 298 6.74 14.91 -3.68
N VAL A 299 7.56 14.66 -4.70
CA VAL A 299 8.60 15.59 -5.13
C VAL A 299 8.02 16.55 -6.14
N ASN A 300 7.77 17.79 -5.71
CA ASN A 300 7.22 18.84 -6.55
C ASN A 300 8.32 19.47 -7.40
N LEU A 301 8.21 19.32 -8.72
CA LEU A 301 9.14 19.76 -9.74
C LEU A 301 8.56 20.93 -10.53
N SER A 302 9.46 21.68 -11.19
CA SER A 302 9.01 22.58 -12.26
C SER A 302 8.41 21.77 -13.40
N GLU A 303 7.47 22.36 -14.12
CA GLU A 303 6.83 21.72 -15.27
C GLU A 303 7.88 21.23 -16.28
N ARG A 304 8.86 22.08 -16.59
CA ARG A 304 9.97 21.76 -17.51
C ARG A 304 10.73 20.51 -17.08
N ASP A 305 11.05 20.38 -15.81
CA ASP A 305 11.85 19.27 -15.29
C ASP A 305 11.02 17.98 -15.22
N TYR A 306 9.72 18.09 -14.93
CA TYR A 306 8.78 16.97 -14.95
C TYR A 306 8.65 16.38 -16.36
N ILE A 307 8.42 17.23 -17.37
CA ILE A 307 8.30 16.83 -18.78
C ILE A 307 9.60 16.16 -19.26
N ARG A 308 10.75 16.76 -18.96
CA ARG A 308 12.07 16.24 -19.37
C ARG A 308 12.52 15.03 -18.55
N LYS A 309 11.80 14.67 -17.48
CA LYS A 309 12.11 13.59 -16.54
C LYS A 309 13.54 13.68 -15.97
N LYS A 310 14.02 14.90 -15.74
CA LYS A 310 15.38 15.19 -15.24
C LYS A 310 15.35 16.39 -14.31
N ASN A 311 15.94 16.22 -13.12
CA ASN A 311 16.07 17.29 -12.13
C ASN A 311 17.34 17.07 -11.30
N LYS A 312 17.95 18.16 -10.83
CA LYS A 312 19.21 18.14 -10.07
C LYS A 312 19.08 17.52 -8.67
N TRP A 313 17.89 17.59 -8.07
CA TRP A 313 17.62 17.13 -6.70
C TRP A 313 17.13 15.69 -6.63
N LEU A 314 16.44 15.18 -7.66
CA LEU A 314 15.87 13.83 -7.66
C LEU A 314 16.86 12.73 -7.26
N PRO A 315 18.10 12.68 -7.77
CA PRO A 315 19.07 11.66 -7.36
C PRO A 315 19.46 11.77 -5.88
N LYS A 316 19.60 12.99 -5.36
CA LYS A 316 19.96 13.25 -3.95
C LYS A 316 18.82 12.86 -3.01
N ILE A 317 17.59 13.23 -3.37
CA ILE A 317 16.37 12.86 -2.61
C ILE A 317 16.24 11.34 -2.58
N LYS A 318 16.40 10.68 -3.72
CA LYS A 318 16.31 9.21 -3.78
C LYS A 318 17.39 8.54 -2.91
N ALA A 319 18.64 8.98 -3.01
CA ALA A 319 19.73 8.45 -2.18
C ALA A 319 19.44 8.63 -0.68
N TRP A 320 18.92 9.80 -0.28
CA TRP A 320 18.55 10.07 1.09
C TRP A 320 17.41 9.16 1.58
N ILE A 321 16.40 8.88 0.76
CA ILE A 321 15.30 7.95 1.10
C ILE A 321 15.83 6.52 1.22
N ASP A 322 16.66 6.09 0.29
CA ASP A 322 17.22 4.74 0.30
C ASP A 322 18.08 4.48 1.56
N GLU A 323 18.76 5.52 2.07
CA GLU A 323 19.55 5.46 3.30
C GLU A 323 18.71 5.55 4.58
N ASN A 324 17.80 6.54 4.67
CA ASN A 324 17.10 6.86 5.92
C ASN A 324 15.75 6.14 6.06
N ASN A 325 15.07 5.86 4.95
CA ASN A 325 13.70 5.33 4.91
C ASN A 325 13.51 4.31 3.77
N PRO A 326 14.28 3.22 3.75
CA PRO A 326 14.29 2.28 2.63
C PRO A 326 12.89 1.71 2.35
N GLY A 327 12.53 1.65 1.07
CA GLY A 327 11.25 1.11 0.59
C GLY A 327 10.08 2.09 0.59
N ASP A 328 10.26 3.32 1.07
CA ASP A 328 9.22 4.36 0.91
C ASP A 328 9.09 4.80 -0.55
N LEU A 329 7.85 5.10 -0.94
CA LEU A 329 7.56 5.49 -2.32
C LEU A 329 7.92 6.94 -2.58
N LEU A 330 8.66 7.18 -3.66
CA LEU A 330 8.90 8.51 -4.22
C LEU A 330 8.09 8.69 -5.50
N ILE A 331 7.30 9.75 -5.57
CA ILE A 331 6.53 10.14 -6.76
C ILE A 331 6.96 11.55 -7.19
N PRO A 332 7.65 11.71 -8.34
CA PRO A 332 7.88 13.01 -8.92
C PRO A 332 6.59 13.49 -9.60
N PHE A 333 6.24 14.76 -9.39
CA PHE A 333 5.09 15.40 -10.04
C PHE A 333 5.34 16.91 -10.15
N SER A 334 4.47 17.63 -10.84
CA SER A 334 4.55 19.09 -10.92
C SER A 334 3.18 19.70 -10.66
N VAL A 335 3.04 20.44 -9.56
CA VAL A 335 1.80 21.13 -9.23
C VAL A 335 1.38 22.09 -10.34
N SER A 336 2.32 22.80 -10.95
CA SER A 336 2.05 23.73 -12.05
C SER A 336 1.52 23.03 -13.30
N PHE A 337 2.07 21.84 -13.62
CA PHE A 337 1.58 21.04 -14.75
C PHE A 337 0.15 20.53 -14.50
N GLU A 338 -0.11 20.00 -13.30
CA GLU A 338 -1.44 19.52 -12.92
C GLU A 338 -2.48 20.65 -12.92
N GLN A 339 -2.12 21.85 -12.43
CA GLN A 339 -2.98 23.03 -12.51
C GLN A 339 -3.36 23.39 -13.94
N ARG A 340 -2.38 23.35 -14.84
CA ARG A 340 -2.63 23.65 -16.25
C ARG A 340 -3.56 22.61 -16.90
N LEU A 341 -3.41 21.33 -16.56
CA LEU A 341 -4.32 20.29 -17.06
C LEU A 341 -5.72 20.41 -16.47
N GLU A 342 -5.85 20.80 -15.20
CA GLU A 342 -7.15 21.00 -14.54
C GLU A 342 -7.93 22.18 -15.12
N ASP A 343 -7.25 23.23 -15.58
CA ASP A 343 -7.88 24.36 -16.25
C ASP A 343 -8.35 24.02 -17.70
N MET A 344 -7.97 22.85 -18.22
CA MET A 344 -8.39 22.31 -19.52
C MET A 344 -9.56 21.34 -19.37
N GLY A 345 -10.37 21.16 -20.42
CA GLY A 345 -11.38 20.08 -20.43
C GLY A 345 -10.74 18.69 -20.53
N GLU A 346 -11.44 17.62 -20.12
CA GLU A 346 -10.87 16.24 -20.10
C GLU A 346 -10.28 15.79 -21.45
N GLU A 347 -10.91 16.13 -22.57
CA GLU A 347 -10.41 15.77 -23.91
C GLU A 347 -9.16 16.60 -24.28
N GLU A 348 -9.18 17.90 -24.00
CA GLU A 348 -8.07 18.81 -24.28
C GLU A 348 -6.84 18.47 -23.41
N ALA A 349 -7.05 18.18 -22.13
CA ALA A 349 -6.00 17.72 -21.23
C ALA A 349 -5.32 16.46 -21.77
N ARG A 350 -6.11 15.48 -22.25
CA ARG A 350 -5.58 14.24 -22.83
C ARG A 350 -4.79 14.46 -24.13
N GLU A 351 -5.15 15.46 -24.92
CA GLU A 351 -4.38 15.86 -26.11
C GLU A 351 -3.07 16.55 -25.74
N GLU A 352 -3.10 17.46 -24.75
CA GLU A 352 -1.91 18.14 -24.27
C GLU A 352 -0.92 17.15 -23.61
N GLU A 353 -1.40 16.17 -22.84
CA GLU A 353 -0.57 15.09 -22.29
C GLU A 353 0.18 14.33 -23.40
N LYS A 354 -0.51 14.00 -24.49
CA LYS A 354 0.10 13.31 -25.65
C LYS A 354 1.14 14.19 -26.35
N LYS A 355 0.84 15.47 -26.51
CA LYS A 355 1.71 16.45 -27.20
C LYS A 355 2.98 16.73 -26.41
N VAL A 356 2.86 16.87 -25.10
CA VAL A 356 3.99 17.16 -24.20
C VAL A 356 4.76 15.89 -23.84
N GLY A 357 4.13 14.71 -23.93
CA GLY A 357 4.72 13.43 -23.56
C GLY A 357 4.82 13.19 -22.05
N ALA A 358 3.98 13.89 -21.28
CA ALA A 358 3.86 13.78 -19.83
C ALA A 358 2.40 13.56 -19.45
N THR A 359 2.16 12.64 -18.52
CA THR A 359 0.81 12.31 -18.01
C THR A 359 0.62 12.89 -16.62
N SER A 360 -0.62 13.13 -16.21
CA SER A 360 -0.97 13.47 -14.84
C SER A 360 -0.49 12.40 -13.87
N ALA A 361 0.06 12.84 -12.74
CA ALA A 361 0.48 12.01 -11.63
C ALA A 361 -0.59 11.90 -10.55
N LEU A 362 -1.66 12.71 -10.57
CA LEU A 362 -2.68 12.75 -9.51
C LEU A 362 -3.30 11.38 -9.26
N GLY A 363 -3.71 10.68 -10.32
CA GLY A 363 -4.28 9.33 -10.20
C GLY A 363 -3.31 8.29 -9.60
N LYS A 364 -2.01 8.43 -9.90
CA LYS A 364 -0.96 7.58 -9.31
C LYS A 364 -0.76 7.91 -7.83
N ILE A 365 -0.78 9.20 -7.47
CA ILE A 365 -0.63 9.67 -6.08
C ILE A 365 -1.78 9.17 -5.21
N THR A 366 -3.02 9.31 -5.67
CA THR A 366 -4.21 8.87 -4.93
C THR A 366 -4.24 7.35 -4.76
N THR A 367 -3.94 6.61 -5.83
CA THR A 367 -3.85 5.13 -5.79
C THR A 367 -2.75 4.66 -4.82
N ALA A 368 -1.58 5.31 -4.85
CA ALA A 368 -0.49 4.99 -3.94
C ALA A 368 -0.85 5.32 -2.48
N GLY A 369 -1.50 6.47 -2.22
CA GLY A 369 -1.99 6.83 -0.90
C GLY A 369 -2.96 5.80 -0.34
N TYR A 370 -3.96 5.42 -1.15
CA TYR A 370 -4.93 4.39 -0.80
C TYR A 370 -4.25 3.06 -0.44
N ALA A 371 -3.32 2.58 -1.27
CA ALA A 371 -2.57 1.36 -1.02
C ALA A 371 -1.67 1.45 0.22
N SER A 372 -1.06 2.62 0.50
CA SER A 372 -0.17 2.79 1.65
C SER A 372 -0.88 2.65 3.00
N LEU A 373 -2.18 2.93 3.03
CA LEU A 373 -3.04 2.73 4.20
C LEU A 373 -3.50 1.27 4.35
N ASN A 374 -3.05 0.37 3.48
CA ASN A 374 -3.50 -1.02 3.36
C ASN A 374 -5.02 -1.10 3.12
N LEU A 375 -5.55 -0.16 2.33
CA LEU A 375 -6.94 -0.18 1.89
C LEU A 375 -7.04 -0.96 0.58
N ILE A 376 -8.04 -1.83 0.51
CA ILE A 376 -8.47 -2.56 -0.69
C ILE A 376 -9.95 -2.25 -0.91
N ARG A 377 -10.49 -2.66 -2.06
CA ARG A 377 -11.92 -2.48 -2.35
C ARG A 377 -12.56 -3.74 -2.88
N PHE A 378 -13.81 -3.95 -2.51
CA PHE A 378 -14.68 -4.92 -3.18
C PHE A 378 -15.79 -4.17 -3.90
N PHE A 379 -16.42 -4.83 -4.88
CA PHE A 379 -17.48 -4.24 -5.68
C PHE A 379 -18.84 -4.87 -5.37
N THR A 380 -19.88 -4.05 -5.38
CA THR A 380 -21.25 -4.51 -5.57
C THR A 380 -21.70 -4.03 -6.94
N CYS A 381 -22.26 -4.93 -7.75
CA CYS A 381 -22.65 -4.63 -9.13
C CYS A 381 -24.11 -4.99 -9.36
N GLY A 382 -24.82 -4.12 -10.08
CA GLY A 382 -26.21 -4.31 -10.47
C GLY A 382 -26.66 -3.23 -11.46
N PRO A 383 -27.89 -3.33 -11.98
CA PRO A 383 -28.45 -2.32 -12.87
C PRO A 383 -28.74 -0.98 -12.16
N ASP A 384 -28.93 -1.01 -10.84
CA ASP A 384 -29.19 0.19 -10.06
C ASP A 384 -27.89 0.91 -9.68
N GLU A 385 -26.91 0.16 -9.18
CA GLU A 385 -25.65 0.71 -8.66
C GLU A 385 -24.46 -0.20 -8.96
N VAL A 386 -23.35 0.41 -9.38
CA VAL A 386 -22.01 -0.17 -9.26
C VAL A 386 -21.23 0.68 -8.25
N ARG A 387 -20.76 0.04 -7.19
CA ARG A 387 -20.06 0.72 -6.10
C ARG A 387 -18.82 -0.01 -5.64
N ALA A 388 -17.77 0.75 -5.40
CA ALA A 388 -16.53 0.30 -4.80
C ALA A 388 -16.53 0.60 -3.29
N TRP A 389 -16.46 -0.45 -2.48
CA TRP A 389 -16.48 -0.38 -1.02
C TRP A 389 -15.08 -0.53 -0.45
N THR A 390 -14.59 0.51 0.23
CA THR A 390 -13.29 0.51 0.88
C THR A 390 -13.29 -0.33 2.16
N ILE A 391 -12.35 -1.26 2.25
CA ILE A 391 -12.06 -2.07 3.44
C ILE A 391 -10.56 -2.16 3.66
N ARG A 392 -10.13 -2.43 4.88
CA ARG A 392 -8.71 -2.72 5.15
C ARG A 392 -8.35 -4.14 4.70
N GLU A 393 -7.14 -4.35 4.22
CA GLU A 393 -6.64 -5.68 3.86
C GLU A 393 -6.75 -6.65 5.05
N GLY A 394 -7.18 -7.89 4.79
CA GLY A 394 -7.44 -8.91 5.83
C GLY A 394 -8.82 -8.77 6.51
N THR A 395 -9.69 -7.87 6.05
CA THR A 395 -11.08 -7.78 6.52
C THR A 395 -11.87 -9.01 6.10
N LYS A 396 -12.61 -9.60 7.06
CA LYS A 396 -13.42 -10.81 6.81
C LYS A 396 -14.75 -10.47 6.14
N ALA A 397 -15.33 -11.43 5.43
CA ALA A 397 -16.60 -11.27 4.71
C ALA A 397 -17.75 -10.66 5.55
N PRO A 398 -18.01 -11.08 6.81
CA PRO A 398 -19.06 -10.45 7.61
C PRO A 398 -18.78 -8.97 7.93
N GLN A 399 -17.52 -8.65 8.22
CA GLN A 399 -17.09 -7.28 8.53
C GLN A 399 -17.17 -6.37 7.28
N ALA A 400 -16.80 -6.92 6.12
CA ALA A 400 -16.96 -6.24 4.83
C ALA A 400 -18.44 -5.96 4.53
N ALA A 401 -19.33 -6.92 4.82
CA ALA A 401 -20.77 -6.73 4.68
C ALA A 401 -21.32 -5.65 5.63
N GLY A 402 -20.75 -5.54 6.84
CA GLY A 402 -21.07 -4.51 7.83
C GLY A 402 -20.79 -3.08 7.35
N VAL A 403 -19.85 -2.89 6.41
CA VAL A 403 -19.56 -1.59 5.78
C VAL A 403 -20.73 -1.11 4.93
N ILE A 404 -21.48 -2.03 4.33
CA ILE A 404 -22.72 -1.72 3.60
C ILE A 404 -23.82 -1.36 4.59
N HIS A 405 -24.09 -2.28 5.53
CA HIS A 405 -25.05 -2.07 6.59
C HIS A 405 -24.79 -3.00 7.77
N SER A 406 -24.90 -2.46 8.99
CA SER A 406 -24.60 -3.21 10.23
C SER A 406 -25.47 -4.46 10.42
N ASP A 407 -26.68 -4.50 9.87
CA ASP A 407 -27.56 -5.67 9.99
C ASP A 407 -27.15 -6.83 9.07
N ILE A 408 -26.48 -6.56 7.94
CA ILE A 408 -25.96 -7.62 7.07
C ILE A 408 -24.84 -8.36 7.79
N GLU A 409 -24.01 -7.66 8.58
CA GLU A 409 -22.98 -8.28 9.40
C GLU A 409 -23.59 -9.16 10.51
N LYS A 410 -24.59 -8.65 11.25
CA LYS A 410 -25.25 -9.39 12.34
C LYS A 410 -25.91 -10.67 11.82
N ASN A 411 -26.60 -10.57 10.69
CA ASN A 411 -27.41 -11.65 10.13
C ASN A 411 -26.69 -12.39 8.99
N PHE A 412 -25.37 -12.26 8.88
CA PHE A 412 -24.57 -12.85 7.81
C PHE A 412 -24.72 -14.37 7.72
N ILE A 413 -25.09 -14.84 6.53
CA ILE A 413 -25.15 -16.26 6.16
C ILE A 413 -23.89 -16.64 5.36
N CYS A 414 -23.73 -16.06 4.17
CA CYS A 414 -22.61 -16.28 3.28
C CYS A 414 -22.41 -15.11 2.32
N ALA A 415 -21.23 -15.02 1.73
CA ALA A 415 -20.92 -14.10 0.64
C ALA A 415 -20.82 -14.90 -0.66
N GLU A 416 -21.58 -14.55 -1.67
CA GLU A 416 -21.33 -14.98 -3.05
C GLU A 416 -20.25 -14.07 -3.63
N VAL A 417 -19.10 -14.66 -3.92
CA VAL A 417 -17.89 -13.95 -4.33
C VAL A 417 -17.44 -14.47 -5.68
N GLN A 418 -17.27 -13.57 -6.63
CA GLN A 418 -16.59 -13.82 -7.90
C GLN A 418 -15.42 -12.85 -8.06
N ALA A 419 -14.30 -13.32 -8.60
CA ALA A 419 -13.18 -12.45 -8.89
C ALA A 419 -13.50 -11.56 -10.10
N TYR A 420 -13.01 -10.32 -10.10
CA TYR A 420 -13.12 -9.42 -11.25
C TYR A 420 -12.55 -10.05 -12.53
N GLU A 421 -11.42 -10.75 -12.41
CA GLU A 421 -10.75 -11.39 -13.53
C GLU A 421 -11.62 -12.49 -14.17
N ASP A 422 -12.28 -13.31 -13.35
CA ASP A 422 -13.21 -14.33 -13.84
C ASP A 422 -14.41 -13.65 -14.55
N LEU A 423 -15.00 -12.60 -13.98
CA LEU A 423 -16.12 -11.90 -14.64
C LEU A 423 -15.70 -11.28 -15.98
N LYS A 424 -14.48 -10.72 -16.06
CA LYS A 424 -13.93 -10.16 -17.29
C LYS A 424 -13.67 -11.22 -18.37
N GLU A 425 -13.23 -12.41 -17.96
CA GLU A 425 -12.96 -13.54 -18.87
C GLU A 425 -14.25 -14.16 -19.42
N TYR A 426 -15.23 -14.41 -18.56
CA TYR A 426 -16.49 -15.08 -18.94
C TYR A 426 -17.60 -14.12 -19.39
N GLY A 427 -17.42 -12.81 -19.20
CA GLY A 427 -18.28 -11.72 -19.66
C GLY A 427 -19.60 -11.52 -18.91
N THR A 428 -20.23 -12.59 -18.42
CA THR A 428 -21.52 -12.52 -17.70
C THR A 428 -21.50 -13.35 -16.42
N GLU A 429 -22.27 -12.93 -15.40
CA GLU A 429 -22.42 -13.68 -14.15
C GLU A 429 -22.94 -15.11 -14.37
N ALA A 430 -23.84 -15.30 -15.35
CA ALA A 430 -24.35 -16.60 -15.71
C ALA A 430 -23.24 -17.53 -16.22
N ALA A 431 -22.32 -17.01 -17.04
CA ALA A 431 -21.17 -17.76 -17.53
C ALA A 431 -20.15 -18.07 -16.43
N VAL A 432 -19.87 -17.12 -15.53
CA VAL A 432 -19.02 -17.33 -14.34
C VAL A 432 -19.60 -18.42 -13.44
N LYS A 433 -20.92 -18.40 -13.22
CA LYS A 433 -21.63 -19.42 -12.43
C LYS A 433 -21.60 -20.79 -13.12
N ALA A 434 -21.81 -20.84 -14.44
CA ALA A 434 -21.72 -22.09 -15.21
C ALA A 434 -20.30 -22.68 -15.20
N ALA A 435 -19.27 -21.84 -15.15
CA ALA A 435 -17.87 -22.24 -15.00
C ALA A 435 -17.49 -22.65 -13.56
N GLY A 436 -18.42 -22.56 -12.59
CA GLY A 436 -18.17 -22.91 -11.18
C GLY A 436 -17.24 -21.92 -10.45
N LYS A 437 -17.09 -20.70 -11.00
CA LYS A 437 -16.20 -19.66 -10.46
C LYS A 437 -16.89 -18.71 -9.47
N LEU A 438 -18.22 -18.76 -9.40
CA LEU A 438 -19.00 -18.10 -8.35
C LEU A 438 -18.90 -18.92 -7.05
N ARG A 439 -18.18 -18.40 -6.05
CA ARG A 439 -17.89 -19.11 -4.80
C ARG A 439 -18.82 -18.64 -3.70
N GLN A 440 -19.35 -19.57 -2.90
CA GLN A 440 -20.01 -19.24 -1.65
C GLN A 440 -19.02 -19.32 -0.49
N GLN A 441 -18.75 -18.17 0.10
CA GLN A 441 -17.76 -17.99 1.14
C GLN A 441 -18.40 -17.79 2.52
N GLY A 442 -17.82 -18.45 3.53
CA GLY A 442 -18.28 -18.37 4.91
C GLY A 442 -17.65 -17.22 5.69
N ARG A 443 -17.90 -17.21 7.01
CA ARG A 443 -17.47 -16.14 7.93
C ARG A 443 -15.95 -15.96 8.05
N THR A 444 -15.17 -16.97 7.70
CA THR A 444 -13.70 -16.96 7.80
C THR A 444 -13.01 -16.46 6.54
N TYR A 445 -13.74 -16.20 5.46
CA TYR A 445 -13.16 -15.71 4.21
C TYR A 445 -12.66 -14.28 4.40
N GLU A 446 -11.42 -14.04 3.97
CA GLU A 446 -10.83 -12.71 3.86
C GLU A 446 -11.11 -12.19 2.46
N VAL A 447 -11.80 -11.06 2.38
CA VAL A 447 -12.16 -10.45 1.10
C VAL A 447 -10.91 -9.98 0.40
N GLN A 448 -10.79 -10.31 -0.88
CA GLN A 448 -9.65 -9.93 -1.72
C GLN A 448 -9.94 -8.63 -2.46
N ASP A 449 -8.89 -7.93 -2.88
CA ASP A 449 -9.06 -6.72 -3.69
C ASP A 449 -9.74 -7.07 -5.02
N ALA A 450 -10.70 -6.23 -5.41
CA ALA A 450 -11.59 -6.40 -6.56
C ALA A 450 -12.50 -7.65 -6.56
N ASP A 451 -12.71 -8.29 -5.41
CA ASP A 451 -13.81 -9.23 -5.29
C ASP A 451 -15.14 -8.54 -5.60
N ILE A 452 -16.00 -9.18 -6.39
CA ILE A 452 -17.38 -8.76 -6.61
C ILE A 452 -18.24 -9.61 -5.67
N CYS A 453 -18.86 -8.93 -4.69
CA CYS A 453 -19.51 -9.56 -3.57
C CYS A 453 -21.02 -9.33 -3.59
N PHE A 454 -21.77 -10.40 -3.38
CA PHE A 454 -23.19 -10.35 -3.03
C PHE A 454 -23.40 -11.05 -1.69
N PHE A 455 -23.85 -10.31 -0.67
CA PHE A 455 -23.98 -10.84 0.69
C PHE A 455 -25.39 -11.34 0.96
N LYS A 456 -25.50 -12.60 1.42
CA LYS A 456 -26.76 -13.17 1.89
C LYS A 456 -26.86 -13.03 3.40
N HIS A 457 -27.98 -12.51 3.87
CA HIS A 457 -28.29 -12.38 5.28
C HIS A 457 -29.69 -12.91 5.59
N ASN A 458 -29.92 -13.32 6.84
CA ASN A 458 -31.26 -13.64 7.32
C ASN A 458 -31.99 -12.32 7.59
N GLY A 459 -32.79 -11.85 6.65
CA GLY A 459 -33.59 -10.63 6.78
C GLY A 459 -34.40 -10.36 5.54
#